data_AF-A0A834E9K8-F1
#
_entry.id   AF-A0A834E9K8-F1
#
_cell.length_a   1.000
_cell.length_b   1.000
_cell.length_c   1.000
_cell.angle_alpha   90.00
_cell.angle_beta   90.00
_cell.angle_gamma   90.00
#
_symmetry.space_group_name_H-M   'P 1'
#
loop_
_entity.id
_entity.type
_entity.pdbx_description
1 polymer ?
#
loop_
_entity_poly.entity_id
_entity_poly.type
_entity_poly.pdbx_seq_one_letter_code
_entity_poly.pdbx_strand_id
1 'polypeptide(L)'
;MTLPRLTGALRSFSNVTKQDNYNEEVADLKIKRSKLHEQIVGLDLTWKKLVTFLNEKLEKNEMQSVNEDLKDILQAAKQIVGTDHGTEAIESAAAFLFKTFHLKDSVGHKETKAIKQMFGPFPSSSATAACNATNRITSRFHPDSLTALVQMTKDECGDRVLFGNNLAFSFDMHDLDHFEELPVNGEPQKTISLDYKKFLNEHFREHSTPEVKPVEKTNDSFLWCEVEKYLNATLNGMAEATRIEDLCCTLYDMLASVKSGDELQNEV
;
A
#
# COMPACT_ATOMS: atom_id res chain seq x y z
N MET A 1 -0.62 24.12 -0.73
CA MET A 1 0.67 24.08 -1.46
C MET A 1 1.72 24.95 -0.75
N THR A 2 1.93 24.79 0.55
CA THR A 2 2.72 25.73 1.38
C THR A 2 4.11 25.21 1.79
N LEU A 3 4.41 23.95 1.50
CA LEU A 3 5.70 23.35 1.82
C LEU A 3 6.78 23.83 0.83
N PRO A 4 7.95 24.27 1.31
CA PRO A 4 9.05 24.69 0.45
C PRO A 4 9.64 23.48 -0.26
N ARG A 5 9.28 23.29 -1.54
CA ARG A 5 9.84 22.23 -2.39
C ARG A 5 10.84 22.84 -3.36
N LEU A 6 12.03 22.23 -3.48
CA LEU A 6 13.05 22.63 -4.45
C LEU A 6 12.45 22.76 -5.87
N THR A 7 11.67 21.77 -6.30
CA THR A 7 10.99 21.78 -7.60
C THR A 7 9.98 22.93 -7.75
N GLY A 8 9.38 23.40 -6.65
CA GLY A 8 8.54 24.60 -6.66
C GLY A 8 9.36 25.85 -6.97
N ALA A 9 10.48 26.05 -6.26
CA ALA A 9 11.36 27.19 -6.48
C ALA A 9 11.93 27.25 -7.92
N LEU A 10 12.39 26.11 -8.46
CA LEU A 10 12.89 26.03 -9.84
C LEU A 10 11.81 26.35 -10.89
N ARG A 11 10.58 25.89 -10.69
CA ARG A 11 9.45 26.15 -11.61
C ARG A 11 9.00 27.61 -11.57
N SER A 12 9.00 28.22 -10.39
CA SER A 12 8.68 29.65 -10.22
C SER A 12 9.74 30.54 -10.85
N PHE A 13 11.02 30.21 -10.71
CA PHE A 13 12.12 31.00 -11.28
C PHE A 13 12.18 30.95 -12.81
N SER A 14 11.86 29.79 -13.40
CA SER A 14 11.93 29.57 -14.86
C SER A 14 10.64 29.88 -15.62
N ASN A 15 9.59 30.38 -14.95
CA ASN A 15 8.25 30.60 -15.52
C ASN A 15 7.61 29.35 -16.19
N VAL A 16 8.10 28.14 -15.88
CA VAL A 16 7.54 26.87 -16.35
C VAL A 16 6.17 26.61 -15.72
N THR A 17 5.86 27.24 -14.59
CA THR A 17 4.55 27.15 -13.93
C THR A 17 4.09 28.55 -13.52
N LYS A 18 3.18 29.14 -14.28
CA LYS A 18 2.51 30.38 -13.89
C LYS A 18 1.52 30.04 -12.78
N GLN A 19 1.87 30.37 -11.54
CA GLN A 19 1.08 30.05 -10.36
C GLN A 19 -0.36 30.62 -10.45
N ASP A 20 -0.55 31.70 -11.22
CA ASP A 20 -1.84 32.35 -11.48
C ASP A 20 -2.72 31.67 -12.54
N ASN A 21 -2.19 30.73 -13.34
CA ASN A 21 -2.95 30.05 -14.40
C ASN A 21 -3.93 28.98 -13.87
N TYR A 22 -3.84 28.61 -12.59
CA TYR A 22 -4.67 27.55 -12.00
C TYR A 22 -5.91 28.05 -11.26
N ASN A 23 -6.19 29.36 -11.29
CA ASN A 23 -7.40 29.95 -10.68
C ASN A 23 -8.72 29.56 -11.38
N GLU A 24 -8.67 28.67 -12.37
CA GLU A 24 -9.79 28.19 -13.19
C GLU A 24 -10.43 26.89 -12.62
N GLU A 25 -10.30 26.63 -11.31
CA GLU A 25 -10.71 25.35 -10.70
C GLU A 25 -12.19 24.97 -10.95
N VAL A 26 -13.10 25.95 -10.96
CA VAL A 26 -14.54 25.67 -11.10
C VAL A 26 -14.96 25.45 -12.56
N ALA A 27 -14.38 26.20 -13.50
CA ALA A 27 -14.67 26.07 -14.92
C ALA A 27 -14.04 24.78 -15.49
N ASP A 28 -12.81 24.45 -15.07
CA ASP A 28 -12.15 23.20 -15.44
C ASP A 28 -12.91 21.97 -14.89
N LEU A 29 -13.38 22.01 -13.64
CA LEU A 29 -14.20 20.93 -13.09
C LEU A 29 -15.54 20.76 -13.82
N LYS A 30 -16.17 21.84 -14.30
CA LYS A 30 -17.41 21.76 -15.07
C LYS A 30 -17.17 21.17 -16.46
N ILE A 31 -16.08 21.56 -17.13
CA ILE A 31 -15.66 21.00 -18.43
C ILE A 31 -15.24 19.53 -18.28
N LYS A 32 -14.56 19.18 -17.19
CA LYS A 32 -14.21 17.80 -16.88
C LYS A 32 -15.45 16.93 -16.67
N ARG A 33 -16.48 17.43 -15.97
CA ARG A 33 -17.75 16.72 -15.80
C ARG A 33 -18.49 16.49 -17.11
N SER A 34 -18.49 17.46 -18.03
CA SER A 34 -19.14 17.26 -19.34
C SER A 34 -18.43 16.19 -20.19
N LYS A 35 -17.09 16.18 -20.19
CA LYS A 35 -16.30 15.14 -20.88
C LYS A 35 -16.44 13.75 -20.25
N LEU A 36 -16.61 13.69 -18.93
CA LEU A 36 -16.78 12.42 -18.22
C LEU A 36 -18.09 11.74 -18.61
N HIS A 37 -19.15 12.52 -18.88
CA HIS A 37 -20.40 12.00 -19.39
C HIS A 37 -20.26 11.25 -20.73
N GLU A 38 -19.39 11.73 -21.62
CA GLU A 38 -19.10 11.08 -22.91
C GLU A 38 -18.26 9.79 -22.73
N GLN A 39 -17.39 9.74 -21.71
CA GLN A 39 -16.56 8.56 -21.41
C GLN A 39 -17.36 7.40 -20.77
N ILE A 40 -18.57 7.65 -20.25
CA ILE A 40 -19.46 6.65 -19.64
C ILE A 40 -19.88 5.58 -20.65
N VAL A 41 -19.90 5.91 -21.95
CA VAL A 41 -20.21 4.97 -23.04
C VAL A 41 -19.22 3.78 -23.08
N GLY A 42 -18.06 3.90 -22.43
CA GLY A 42 -17.05 2.85 -22.34
C GLY A 42 -17.02 2.03 -21.05
N LEU A 43 -18.06 2.03 -20.20
CA LEU A 43 -18.06 1.23 -18.96
C LEU A 43 -18.07 -0.29 -19.22
N ASP A 44 -17.34 -1.03 -18.38
CA ASP A 44 -17.09 -2.48 -18.52
C ASP A 44 -18.40 -3.32 -18.53
N LEU A 45 -19.44 -2.91 -17.82
CA LEU A 45 -20.74 -3.59 -17.85
C LEU A 45 -21.73 -2.78 -18.68
N THR A 46 -22.07 -3.27 -19.88
CA THR A 46 -23.12 -2.66 -20.70
C THR A 46 -24.50 -3.19 -20.32
N TRP A 47 -25.53 -2.36 -20.46
CA TRP A 47 -26.92 -2.74 -20.17
C TRP A 47 -27.34 -4.02 -20.92
N LYS A 48 -26.93 -4.14 -22.18
CA LYS A 48 -27.19 -5.34 -23.00
C LYS A 48 -26.56 -6.59 -22.40
N LYS A 49 -25.29 -6.55 -21.97
CA LYS A 49 -24.63 -7.69 -21.30
C LYS A 49 -25.33 -8.07 -20.01
N LEU A 50 -25.74 -7.08 -19.22
CA LEU A 50 -26.50 -7.29 -17.99
C LEU A 50 -27.82 -8.00 -18.28
N VAL A 51 -28.60 -7.52 -19.25
CA VAL A 51 -29.89 -8.13 -19.62
C VAL A 51 -29.68 -9.56 -20.17
N THR A 52 -28.65 -9.80 -20.98
CA THR A 52 -28.31 -11.14 -21.45
C THR A 52 -27.96 -12.08 -20.29
N PHE A 53 -27.14 -11.62 -19.34
CA PHE A 53 -26.78 -12.39 -18.15
C PHE A 53 -28.01 -12.74 -17.30
N LEU A 54 -28.93 -11.79 -17.11
CA LEU A 54 -30.18 -12.03 -16.38
C LEU A 54 -31.03 -13.09 -17.10
N ASN A 55 -31.15 -13.01 -18.44
CA ASN A 55 -31.91 -14.00 -19.21
C ASN A 55 -31.29 -15.41 -19.19
N GLU A 56 -29.97 -15.53 -19.07
CA GLU A 56 -29.28 -16.82 -19.02
C GLU A 56 -29.38 -17.50 -17.65
N LYS A 57 -29.48 -16.71 -16.58
CA LYS A 57 -29.44 -17.21 -15.20
C LYS A 57 -30.81 -17.36 -14.53
N LEU A 58 -31.85 -16.67 -15.03
CA LEU A 58 -33.19 -16.72 -14.46
C LEU A 58 -34.17 -17.55 -15.30
N GLU A 59 -35.13 -18.17 -14.62
CA GLU A 59 -36.25 -18.84 -15.28
C GLU A 59 -37.25 -17.83 -15.86
N LYS A 60 -37.97 -18.23 -16.92
CA LYS A 60 -38.92 -17.34 -17.63
C LYS A 60 -40.00 -16.74 -16.74
N ASN A 61 -40.41 -17.42 -15.68
CA ASN A 61 -41.43 -16.97 -14.73
C ASN A 61 -40.93 -15.82 -13.85
N GLU A 62 -39.66 -15.85 -13.44
CA GLU A 62 -39.05 -14.79 -12.63
C GLU A 62 -38.61 -13.60 -13.48
N MET A 63 -38.26 -13.86 -14.75
CA MET A 63 -37.83 -12.84 -15.70
C MET A 63 -38.91 -11.76 -15.96
N GLN A 64 -40.20 -12.11 -15.87
CA GLN A 64 -41.27 -11.12 -16.05
C GLN A 64 -41.28 -10.09 -14.91
N SER A 65 -41.06 -10.52 -13.66
CA SER A 65 -40.92 -9.60 -12.52
C SER A 65 -39.63 -8.79 -12.63
N VAL A 66 -38.52 -9.43 -13.00
CA VAL A 66 -37.23 -8.75 -13.17
C VAL A 66 -37.26 -7.73 -14.30
N ASN A 67 -38.03 -7.94 -15.36
CA ASN A 67 -38.22 -6.95 -16.42
C ASN A 67 -38.89 -5.66 -15.92
N GLU A 68 -39.85 -5.76 -15.00
CA GLU A 68 -40.43 -4.56 -14.37
C GLU A 68 -39.41 -3.86 -13.47
N ASP A 69 -38.61 -4.62 -12.72
CA ASP A 69 -37.52 -4.05 -11.91
C ASP A 69 -36.43 -3.38 -12.79
N LEU A 70 -36.12 -3.95 -13.95
CA LEU A 70 -35.20 -3.35 -14.91
C LEU A 70 -35.76 -2.05 -15.51
N LYS A 71 -37.07 -1.98 -15.75
CA LYS A 71 -37.75 -0.74 -16.17
C LYS A 71 -37.69 0.32 -15.09
N ASP A 72 -37.85 -0.05 -13.82
CA ASP A 72 -37.71 0.88 -12.69
C ASP A 72 -36.30 1.48 -12.64
N ILE A 73 -35.26 0.67 -12.87
CA ILE A 73 -33.87 1.14 -12.94
C ILE A 73 -33.67 2.08 -14.14
N LEU A 74 -34.21 1.75 -15.31
CA LEU A 74 -34.15 2.62 -16.49
C LEU A 74 -34.88 3.95 -16.27
N GLN A 75 -36.03 3.92 -15.60
CA GLN A 75 -36.77 5.12 -15.27
C GLN A 75 -35.98 5.99 -14.27
N ALA A 76 -35.37 5.39 -13.26
CA ALA A 76 -34.47 6.10 -12.34
C ALA A 76 -33.26 6.70 -13.06
N ALA A 77 -32.62 5.95 -13.97
CA ALA A 77 -31.52 6.45 -14.80
C ALA A 77 -31.96 7.62 -15.68
N LYS A 78 -33.15 7.56 -16.27
CA LYS A 78 -33.73 8.64 -17.08
C LYS A 78 -33.94 9.91 -16.26
N GLN A 79 -34.36 9.81 -14.99
CA GLN A 79 -34.50 10.96 -14.09
C GLN A 79 -33.15 11.55 -13.67
N ILE A 80 -32.08 10.76 -13.63
CA ILE A 80 -30.74 11.19 -13.22
C ILE A 80 -29.98 11.82 -14.40
N VAL A 81 -30.04 11.20 -15.57
CA VAL A 81 -29.33 11.66 -16.78
C VAL A 81 -30.11 12.74 -17.52
N GLY A 82 -31.44 12.67 -17.52
CA GLY A 82 -32.29 13.49 -18.38
C GLY A 82 -32.53 12.83 -19.74
N THR A 83 -33.55 13.33 -20.45
CA THR A 83 -34.00 12.76 -21.74
C THR A 83 -33.20 13.22 -22.95
N ASP A 84 -32.32 14.20 -22.76
CA ASP A 84 -31.68 14.93 -23.85
C ASP A 84 -30.44 14.20 -24.40
N HIS A 85 -29.93 13.20 -23.66
CA HIS A 85 -28.67 12.50 -23.95
C HIS A 85 -28.83 11.19 -24.74
N GLY A 86 -30.03 10.89 -25.22
CA GLY A 86 -30.31 9.68 -26.01
C GLY A 86 -30.52 8.42 -25.17
N THR A 87 -30.98 7.35 -25.81
CA THR A 87 -31.31 6.07 -25.16
C THR A 87 -30.07 5.34 -24.63
N GLU A 88 -28.96 5.43 -25.34
CA GLU A 88 -27.69 4.77 -25.00
C GLU A 88 -27.09 5.32 -23.70
N ALA A 89 -27.20 6.63 -23.46
CA ALA A 89 -26.73 7.25 -22.22
C ALA A 89 -27.58 6.82 -21.02
N ILE A 90 -28.90 6.68 -21.21
CA ILE A 90 -29.83 6.20 -20.17
C ILE A 90 -29.53 4.73 -19.84
N GLU A 91 -29.32 3.88 -20.85
CA GLU A 91 -28.95 2.47 -20.65
C GLU A 91 -27.60 2.34 -19.93
N SER A 92 -26.60 3.14 -20.34
CA SER A 92 -25.28 3.15 -19.70
C SER A 92 -25.37 3.60 -18.24
N ALA A 93 -26.20 4.60 -17.94
CA ALA A 93 -26.46 5.03 -16.57
C ALA A 93 -27.22 3.99 -15.76
N ALA A 94 -28.19 3.28 -16.35
CA ALA A 94 -28.89 2.18 -15.70
C ALA A 94 -27.93 1.05 -15.31
N ALA A 95 -27.01 0.68 -16.22
CA ALA A 95 -25.95 -0.29 -15.94
C ALA A 95 -25.00 0.19 -14.81
N PHE A 96 -24.65 1.48 -14.81
CA PHE A 96 -23.86 2.08 -13.73
C PHE A 96 -24.57 2.04 -12.38
N LEU A 97 -25.87 2.36 -12.33
CA LEU A 97 -26.67 2.31 -11.10
C LEU A 97 -26.77 0.88 -10.58
N PHE A 98 -27.04 -0.09 -11.45
CA PHE A 98 -27.05 -1.50 -11.07
C PHE A 98 -25.69 -1.91 -10.48
N LYS A 99 -24.57 -1.61 -11.17
CA LYS A 99 -23.22 -1.90 -10.66
C LYS A 99 -22.94 -1.22 -9.31
N THR A 100 -23.47 -0.02 -9.11
CA THR A 100 -23.31 0.70 -7.83
C THR A 100 -24.05 0.02 -6.68
N PHE A 101 -25.21 -0.58 -6.94
CA PHE A 101 -26.09 -1.11 -5.89
C PHE A 101 -26.15 -2.65 -5.78
N HIS A 102 -25.61 -3.42 -6.72
CA HIS A 102 -25.78 -4.88 -6.74
C HIS A 102 -25.29 -5.64 -5.49
N LEU A 103 -24.41 -5.04 -4.68
CA LEU A 103 -23.92 -5.57 -3.39
C LEU A 103 -24.30 -4.67 -2.20
N LYS A 104 -25.31 -3.81 -2.34
CA LYS A 104 -25.65 -2.77 -1.38
C LYS A 104 -27.14 -2.75 -1.08
N ASP A 105 -27.48 -2.92 0.19
CA ASP A 105 -28.87 -2.95 0.63
C ASP A 105 -29.51 -1.55 0.76
N SER A 106 -28.70 -0.47 0.73
CA SER A 106 -29.19 0.90 0.88
C SER A 106 -28.29 1.95 0.21
N VAL A 107 -28.84 3.15 0.02
CA VAL A 107 -28.12 4.30 -0.56
C VAL A 107 -27.34 5.04 0.53
N GLY A 108 -26.02 4.86 0.55
CA GLY A 108 -25.12 5.56 1.46
C GLY A 108 -24.48 6.81 0.86
N HIS A 109 -23.56 7.40 1.64
CA HIS A 109 -22.79 8.56 1.20
C HIS A 109 -21.84 8.24 0.04
N LYS A 110 -21.26 7.03 0.02
CA LYS A 110 -20.31 6.60 -1.01
C LYS A 110 -20.99 6.50 -2.37
N GLU A 111 -22.16 5.88 -2.41
CA GLU A 111 -22.99 5.68 -3.59
C GLU A 111 -23.51 7.03 -4.10
N THR A 112 -24.02 7.86 -3.20
CA THR A 112 -24.47 9.23 -3.52
C THR A 112 -23.34 10.06 -4.11
N LYS A 113 -22.13 9.98 -3.54
CA LYS A 113 -20.96 10.69 -4.05
C LYS A 113 -20.53 10.17 -5.42
N ALA A 114 -20.59 8.86 -5.65
CA ALA A 114 -20.25 8.25 -6.94
C ALA A 114 -21.23 8.68 -8.05
N ILE A 115 -22.55 8.62 -7.78
CA ILE A 115 -23.57 9.09 -8.73
C ILE A 115 -23.42 10.59 -8.99
N LYS A 116 -23.19 11.39 -7.93
CA LYS A 116 -22.97 12.84 -8.07
C LYS A 116 -21.72 13.19 -8.87
N GLN A 117 -20.67 12.37 -8.75
CA GLN A 117 -19.44 12.54 -9.51
C GLN A 117 -19.64 12.20 -10.99
N MET A 118 -20.48 11.20 -11.29
CA MET A 118 -20.75 10.75 -12.66
C MET A 118 -21.75 11.64 -13.41
N PHE A 119 -22.88 11.97 -12.78
CA PHE A 119 -24.00 12.64 -13.46
C PHE A 119 -24.26 14.06 -12.94
N GLY A 120 -23.54 14.51 -11.92
CA GLY A 120 -23.81 15.78 -11.26
C GLY A 120 -24.95 15.69 -10.24
N PRO A 121 -25.53 16.82 -9.82
CA PRO A 121 -26.66 16.83 -8.90
C PRO A 121 -27.84 16.02 -9.44
N PHE A 122 -28.43 15.17 -8.61
CA PHE A 122 -29.50 14.26 -9.01
C PHE A 122 -30.55 14.12 -7.88
N PRO A 123 -31.79 13.71 -8.19
CA PRO A 123 -32.82 13.45 -7.19
C PRO A 123 -32.51 12.19 -6.37
N SER A 124 -32.43 12.32 -5.05
CA SER A 124 -32.14 11.20 -4.15
C SER A 124 -33.20 10.09 -4.22
N SER A 125 -34.45 10.45 -4.48
CA SER A 125 -35.56 9.50 -4.69
C SER A 125 -35.28 8.51 -5.83
N SER A 126 -34.66 8.96 -6.92
CA SER A 126 -34.31 8.10 -8.05
C SER A 126 -33.18 7.13 -7.70
N ALA A 127 -32.20 7.54 -6.90
CA ALA A 127 -31.18 6.60 -6.41
C ALA A 127 -31.77 5.53 -5.47
N THR A 128 -32.69 5.91 -4.59
CA THR A 128 -33.40 4.96 -3.73
C THR A 128 -34.26 3.99 -4.55
N ALA A 129 -34.97 4.48 -5.57
CA ALA A 129 -35.74 3.63 -6.47
C ALA A 129 -34.86 2.61 -7.22
N ALA A 130 -33.71 3.06 -7.76
CA ALA A 130 -32.75 2.18 -8.43
C ALA A 130 -32.14 1.14 -7.48
N CYS A 131 -31.81 1.54 -6.25
CA CYS A 131 -31.28 0.65 -5.22
C CYS A 131 -32.32 -0.41 -4.82
N ASN A 132 -33.56 -0.01 -4.56
CA ASN A 132 -34.65 -0.93 -4.24
C ASN A 132 -34.89 -1.94 -5.38
N ALA A 133 -34.96 -1.46 -6.63
CA ALA A 133 -35.14 -2.33 -7.78
C ALA A 133 -33.97 -3.30 -7.97
N THR A 134 -32.73 -2.83 -7.79
CA THR A 134 -31.53 -3.67 -7.87
C THR A 134 -31.53 -4.72 -6.76
N ASN A 135 -31.94 -4.39 -5.53
CA ASN A 135 -32.05 -5.34 -4.43
C ASN A 135 -33.13 -6.40 -4.67
N ARG A 136 -34.27 -6.02 -5.27
CA ARG A 136 -35.29 -6.99 -5.69
C ARG A 136 -34.73 -7.97 -6.71
N ILE A 137 -33.95 -7.50 -7.69
CA ILE A 137 -33.26 -8.35 -8.66
C ILE A 137 -32.23 -9.25 -7.96
N THR A 138 -31.31 -8.67 -7.18
CA THR A 138 -30.23 -9.40 -6.47
C THR A 138 -30.77 -10.46 -5.52
N SER A 139 -31.91 -10.22 -4.86
CA SER A 139 -32.53 -11.18 -3.93
C SER A 139 -32.99 -12.49 -4.58
N ARG A 140 -33.16 -12.49 -5.90
CA ARG A 140 -33.55 -13.67 -6.70
C ARG A 140 -32.35 -14.56 -7.03
N PHE A 141 -31.12 -14.08 -6.82
CA PHE A 141 -29.91 -14.82 -7.17
C PHE A 141 -29.39 -15.65 -6.01
N HIS A 142 -28.94 -16.87 -6.33
CA HIS A 142 -28.05 -17.61 -5.45
C HIS A 142 -26.70 -16.87 -5.33
N PRO A 143 -26.01 -16.94 -4.18
CA PRO A 143 -24.68 -16.33 -3.99
C PRO A 143 -23.68 -16.61 -5.12
N ASP A 144 -23.70 -17.80 -5.70
CA ASP A 144 -22.78 -18.21 -6.78
C ASP A 144 -23.03 -17.48 -8.12
N SER A 145 -24.27 -17.05 -8.35
CA SER A 145 -24.62 -16.28 -9.55
C SER A 145 -24.19 -14.81 -9.40
N LEU A 146 -24.21 -14.27 -8.18
CA LEU A 146 -23.72 -12.92 -7.89
C LEU A 146 -22.19 -12.84 -7.99
N THR A 147 -21.48 -13.88 -7.53
CA THR A 147 -20.03 -13.96 -7.71
C THR A 147 -19.64 -14.05 -9.18
N ALA A 148 -20.42 -14.77 -10.00
CA ALA A 148 -20.23 -14.80 -11.45
C ALA A 148 -20.40 -13.41 -12.10
N LEU A 149 -21.38 -12.63 -11.66
CA LEU A 149 -21.58 -11.25 -12.11
C LEU A 149 -20.43 -10.33 -11.69
N VAL A 150 -19.95 -10.45 -10.45
CA VAL A 150 -18.79 -9.71 -9.95
C VAL A 150 -17.53 -10.08 -10.74
N GLN A 151 -17.33 -11.37 -11.02
CA GLN A 151 -16.19 -11.85 -11.81
C GLN A 151 -16.24 -11.32 -13.25
N MET A 152 -17.41 -11.31 -13.88
CA MET A 152 -17.60 -10.71 -15.21
C MET A 152 -17.21 -9.21 -15.23
N THR A 153 -17.51 -8.47 -14.16
CA THR A 153 -17.07 -7.07 -14.05
C THR A 153 -15.58 -6.88 -13.74
N LYS A 154 -14.92 -7.90 -13.20
CA LYS A 154 -13.50 -7.86 -12.79
C LYS A 154 -12.57 -8.32 -13.90
N ASP A 155 -12.95 -9.38 -14.62
CA ASP A 155 -12.19 -9.92 -15.74
C ASP A 155 -12.07 -8.90 -16.88
N GLU A 156 -13.14 -8.15 -17.18
CA GLU A 156 -13.08 -7.09 -18.20
C GLU A 156 -12.26 -5.87 -17.77
N CYS A 157 -12.11 -5.62 -16.46
CA CYS A 157 -11.23 -4.57 -15.95
C CYS A 157 -9.75 -5.00 -16.04
N GLY A 158 -9.46 -6.29 -15.81
CA GLY A 158 -8.12 -6.87 -15.95
C GLY A 158 -7.65 -6.99 -17.40
N ASP A 159 -8.58 -7.15 -18.34
CA ASP A 159 -8.28 -7.29 -19.78
C ASP A 159 -7.99 -5.94 -20.48
N ARG A 160 -8.18 -4.81 -19.79
CA ARG A 160 -7.74 -3.50 -20.28
C ARG A 160 -6.21 -3.44 -20.24
N VAL A 161 -5.59 -3.65 -21.39
CA VAL A 161 -4.13 -3.45 -21.56
C VAL A 161 -3.82 -1.96 -21.54
N LEU A 162 -3.65 -1.42 -20.34
CA LEU A 162 -3.15 -0.08 -20.10
C LEU A 162 -1.63 -0.08 -20.21
N PHE A 163 -1.07 1.02 -20.72
CA PHE A 163 0.37 1.22 -20.69
C PHE A 163 0.89 1.12 -19.25
N GLY A 164 1.85 0.22 -19.03
CA GLY A 164 2.44 -0.02 -17.72
C GLY A 164 1.73 -1.05 -16.83
N ASN A 165 0.64 -1.70 -17.28
CA ASN A 165 -0.10 -2.67 -16.46
C ASN A 165 0.75 -3.86 -15.98
N ASN A 166 1.73 -4.28 -16.79
CA ASN A 166 2.61 -5.41 -16.50
C ASN A 166 3.99 -4.98 -15.99
N LEU A 167 4.18 -3.70 -15.66
CA LEU A 167 5.43 -3.22 -15.09
C LEU A 167 5.40 -3.44 -13.57
N ALA A 168 6.48 -3.99 -13.03
CA ALA A 168 6.68 -4.04 -11.60
C ALA A 168 6.74 -2.61 -11.06
N PHE A 169 5.83 -2.27 -10.15
CA PHE A 169 5.76 -0.96 -9.52
C PHE A 169 6.00 -1.10 -8.01
N SER A 170 6.88 -0.28 -7.46
CA SER A 170 7.10 -0.18 -6.02
C SER A 170 6.35 1.02 -5.46
N PHE A 171 5.62 0.82 -4.38
CA PHE A 171 5.04 1.91 -3.57
C PHE A 171 6.02 2.46 -2.54
N ASP A 172 7.24 1.91 -2.50
CA ASP A 172 8.30 2.38 -1.62
C ASP A 172 8.83 3.74 -2.09
N MET A 173 8.82 4.70 -1.16
CA MET A 173 9.17 6.09 -1.42
C MET A 173 10.36 6.45 -0.53
N HIS A 174 11.15 7.44 -0.94
CA HIS A 174 12.22 7.96 -0.09
C HIS A 174 11.64 8.50 1.21
N ASP A 175 11.98 7.84 2.31
CA ASP A 175 11.74 8.31 3.67
C ASP A 175 13.03 8.90 4.25
N LEU A 176 12.94 9.53 5.42
CA LEU A 176 14.09 10.01 6.14
C LEU A 176 14.90 8.83 6.68
N ASP A 177 16.21 8.88 6.50
CA ASP A 177 17.11 7.93 7.15
C ASP A 177 16.94 8.02 8.67
N HIS A 178 17.00 6.87 9.34
CA HIS A 178 16.89 6.82 10.78
C HIS A 178 18.17 7.38 11.42
N PHE A 179 18.05 8.54 12.04
CA PHE A 179 19.11 9.13 12.86
C PHE A 179 18.69 9.10 14.33
N GLU A 180 19.65 8.87 15.22
CA GLU A 180 19.43 9.02 16.66
C GLU A 180 19.01 10.45 16.98
N GLU A 181 18.08 10.61 17.91
CA GLU A 181 17.70 11.92 18.41
C GLU A 181 18.91 12.63 19.02
N LEU A 182 18.97 13.96 18.88
CA LEU A 182 20.03 14.74 19.48
C LEU A 182 20.10 14.44 20.98
N PRO A 183 21.29 14.12 21.54
CA PRO A 183 21.41 13.79 22.95
C PRO A 183 20.91 14.94 23.81
N VAL A 184 20.36 14.62 24.98
CA VAL A 184 19.85 15.62 25.91
C VAL A 184 20.99 16.55 26.30
N ASN A 185 20.80 17.85 26.06
CA ASN A 185 21.79 18.87 26.35
C ASN A 185 22.11 18.82 27.86
N GLY A 186 23.32 18.36 28.23
CA GLY A 186 23.74 18.18 29.61
C GLY A 186 24.00 16.75 30.07
N GLU A 187 23.88 15.73 29.21
CA GLU A 187 24.48 14.42 29.51
C GLU A 187 26.01 14.55 29.65
N PRO A 188 26.65 13.74 30.51
CA PRO A 188 28.10 13.76 30.68
C PRO A 188 28.76 13.17 29.43
N GLN A 189 28.85 13.94 28.35
CA GLN A 189 29.94 13.78 27.42
C GLN A 189 31.23 13.78 28.25
N LYS A 190 32.13 12.83 28.00
CA LYS A 190 33.45 12.76 28.65
C LYS A 190 34.01 14.17 28.70
N THR A 191 33.95 14.77 29.88
CA THR A 191 34.36 16.14 30.08
C THR A 191 35.85 16.11 29.87
N ILE A 192 36.33 16.61 28.73
CA ILE A 192 37.77 16.71 28.48
C ILE A 192 38.30 17.61 29.59
N SER A 193 38.90 16.99 30.60
CA SER A 193 39.50 17.71 31.71
C SER A 193 40.76 18.37 31.17
N LEU A 194 40.73 19.70 31.04
CA LEU A 194 41.91 20.50 30.68
C LEU A 194 42.87 20.67 31.87
N ASP A 195 42.67 19.92 32.97
CA ASP A 195 43.57 19.92 34.12
C ASP A 195 44.81 19.08 33.81
N TYR A 196 45.84 19.75 33.27
CA TYR A 196 47.13 19.16 32.94
C TYR A 196 47.79 18.43 34.12
N LYS A 197 47.51 18.84 35.37
CA LYS A 197 48.06 18.15 36.55
C LYS A 197 47.40 16.79 36.78
N LYS A 198 46.12 16.67 36.46
CA LYS A 198 45.38 15.42 36.56
C LYS A 198 45.83 14.43 35.47
N PHE A 199 46.03 14.93 34.24
CA PHE A 199 46.59 14.17 33.11
C PHE A 199 47.96 13.57 33.42
N LEU A 200 48.88 14.35 34.01
CA LEU A 200 50.19 13.85 34.42
C LEU A 200 50.09 12.79 35.52
N ASN A 201 49.19 12.95 36.49
CA ASN A 201 49.07 11.99 37.58
C ASN A 201 48.45 10.65 37.17
N GLU A 202 47.56 10.63 36.17
CA GLU A 202 46.99 9.39 35.62
C GLU A 202 48.01 8.64 34.75
N HIS A 203 48.66 9.31 33.80
CA HIS A 203 49.60 8.67 32.89
C HIS A 203 50.86 8.10 33.55
N PHE A 204 51.33 8.69 34.67
CA PHE A 204 52.50 8.18 35.40
C PHE A 204 52.16 7.14 36.48
N ARG A 205 50.86 6.86 36.74
CA ARG A 205 50.44 5.81 37.70
C ARG A 205 50.05 4.48 37.06
N GLU A 206 49.82 4.42 35.76
CA GLU A 206 49.28 3.22 35.07
C GLU A 206 50.29 2.14 34.69
N HIS A 207 51.55 2.20 35.13
CA HIS A 207 52.46 1.05 34.94
C HIS A 207 52.30 -0.09 35.96
N SER A 208 51.22 -0.10 36.75
CA SER A 208 50.98 -1.20 37.69
C SER A 208 49.49 -1.39 37.99
N THR A 209 48.71 -1.80 36.98
CA THR A 209 47.58 -2.75 37.07
C THR A 209 46.82 -2.76 35.74
N PRO A 210 46.56 -3.92 35.09
CA PRO A 210 45.63 -3.98 33.98
C PRO A 210 44.22 -3.71 34.50
N GLU A 211 43.55 -2.72 33.91
CA GLU A 211 42.14 -2.43 34.17
C GLU A 211 41.28 -3.55 33.55
N VAL A 212 41.03 -4.59 34.34
CA VAL A 212 40.07 -5.65 34.02
C VAL A 212 38.68 -5.03 34.08
N LYS A 213 38.03 -4.87 32.92
CA LYS A 213 36.59 -4.58 32.83
C LYS A 213 35.83 -5.64 33.65
N PRO A 214 34.74 -5.28 34.35
CA PRO A 214 34.00 -6.26 35.14
C PRO A 214 33.46 -7.33 34.21
N VAL A 215 34.00 -8.54 34.37
CA VAL A 215 33.55 -9.75 33.72
C VAL A 215 32.11 -9.99 34.18
N GLU A 216 31.12 -9.63 33.34
CA GLU A 216 29.85 -10.34 33.37
C GLU A 216 30.20 -11.83 33.28
N LYS A 217 29.80 -12.59 34.30
CA LYS A 217 30.12 -14.02 34.47
C LYS A 217 30.07 -14.71 33.11
N THR A 218 31.24 -14.89 32.52
CA THR A 218 31.38 -15.60 31.27
C THR A 218 31.12 -17.04 31.66
N ASN A 219 29.92 -17.53 31.35
CA ASN A 219 29.63 -18.94 31.55
C ASN A 219 30.69 -19.73 30.80
N ASP A 220 31.27 -20.75 31.43
CA ASP A 220 32.36 -21.55 30.87
C ASP A 220 32.02 -22.19 29.51
N SER A 221 30.74 -22.15 29.11
CA SER A 221 30.21 -22.63 27.84
C SER A 221 30.08 -21.54 26.75
N PHE A 222 30.46 -20.29 26.99
CA PHE A 222 30.22 -19.18 26.05
C PHE A 222 30.93 -19.38 24.71
N LEU A 223 32.23 -19.69 24.76
CA LEU A 223 33.02 -19.97 23.54
C LEU A 223 32.42 -21.16 22.77
N TRP A 224 32.00 -22.19 23.50
CA TRP A 224 31.43 -23.40 22.92
C TRP A 224 30.12 -23.11 22.17
N CYS A 225 29.21 -22.32 22.77
CA CYS A 225 27.96 -21.93 22.12
C CYS A 225 28.16 -21.06 20.88
N GLU A 226 29.13 -20.14 20.91
CA GLU A 226 29.39 -19.28 19.74
C GLU A 226 30.04 -20.08 18.60
N VAL A 227 31.00 -20.96 18.91
CA VAL A 227 31.62 -21.85 17.92
C VAL A 227 30.58 -22.79 17.29
N GLU A 228 29.70 -23.40 18.10
CA GLU A 228 28.62 -24.26 17.63
C GLU A 228 27.67 -23.54 16.65
N LYS A 229 27.30 -22.30 16.96
CA LYS A 229 26.43 -21.46 16.12
C LYS A 229 27.05 -21.21 14.74
N TYR A 230 28.34 -20.90 14.68
CA TYR A 230 29.05 -20.67 13.41
C TYR A 230 29.30 -21.96 12.63
N LEU A 231 29.61 -23.07 13.30
CA LEU A 231 29.77 -24.38 12.65
C LEU A 231 28.46 -24.88 12.06
N ASN A 232 27.35 -24.78 12.80
CA ASN A 232 26.02 -25.18 12.32
C ASN A 232 25.53 -24.31 11.15
N ALA A 233 25.91 -23.02 11.12
CA ALA A 233 25.58 -22.14 10.00
C ALA A 233 26.37 -22.48 8.73
N THR A 234 27.58 -23.02 8.87
CA THR A 234 28.53 -23.19 7.75
C THR A 234 28.57 -24.63 7.21
N LEU A 235 28.24 -25.63 8.04
CA LEU A 235 28.46 -27.05 7.75
C LEU A 235 27.16 -27.84 7.52
N ASN A 236 26.22 -27.31 6.75
CA ASN A 236 24.93 -27.96 6.50
C ASN A 236 24.98 -29.06 5.40
N GLY A 237 26.11 -29.75 5.19
CA GLY A 237 26.18 -30.70 4.08
C GLY A 237 27.47 -31.46 3.74
N MET A 238 28.48 -31.58 4.61
CA MET A 238 29.55 -32.56 4.36
C MET A 238 30.10 -33.13 5.65
N ALA A 239 30.13 -34.46 5.71
CA ALA A 239 30.71 -35.23 6.79
C ALA A 239 32.24 -35.03 6.83
N GLU A 240 32.76 -34.74 8.03
CA GLU A 240 33.73 -35.55 8.77
C GLU A 240 34.66 -34.66 9.63
N ALA A 241 34.29 -34.61 10.92
CA ALA A 241 35.13 -34.40 12.09
C ALA A 241 36.18 -33.27 12.11
N THR A 242 35.74 -32.06 12.45
CA THR A 242 36.45 -31.30 13.51
C THR A 242 35.51 -31.27 14.70
N ARG A 243 35.89 -31.94 15.79
CA ARG A 243 35.08 -31.95 17.01
C ARG A 243 35.08 -30.53 17.57
N ILE A 244 33.90 -30.04 17.97
CA ILE A 244 33.71 -28.68 18.51
C ILE A 244 34.68 -28.45 19.68
N GLU A 245 34.94 -29.52 20.44
CA GLU A 245 35.89 -29.55 21.55
C GLU A 245 37.34 -29.27 21.10
N ASP A 246 37.80 -29.86 19.99
CA ASP A 246 39.18 -29.69 19.49
C ASP A 246 39.42 -28.27 18.98
N LEU A 247 38.39 -27.66 18.35
CA LEU A 247 38.44 -26.28 17.91
C LEU A 247 38.42 -25.31 19.09
N CYS A 248 37.58 -25.57 20.10
CA CYS A 248 37.57 -24.77 21.32
C CYS A 248 38.93 -24.84 22.05
N CYS A 249 39.54 -26.03 22.16
CA CYS A 249 40.86 -26.20 22.75
C CYS A 249 41.94 -25.40 21.98
N THR A 250 41.92 -25.47 20.65
CA THR A 250 42.88 -24.73 19.82
C THR A 250 42.72 -23.22 19.98
N LEU A 251 41.48 -22.71 20.01
CA LEU A 251 41.20 -21.30 20.27
C LEU A 251 41.65 -20.87 21.66
N TYR A 252 41.43 -21.71 22.69
CA TYR A 252 41.92 -21.44 24.04
C TYR A 252 43.45 -21.36 24.07
N ASP A 253 44.16 -22.29 23.44
CA ASP A 253 45.63 -22.30 23.41
C ASP A 253 46.20 -21.11 22.63
N MET A 254 45.55 -20.70 21.54
CA MET A 254 45.94 -19.51 20.78
C MET A 254 45.69 -18.23 21.60
N LEU A 255 44.52 -18.08 22.21
CA LEU A 255 44.19 -16.91 23.03
C LEU A 255 45.03 -16.83 24.32
N ALA A 256 45.50 -17.97 24.83
CA ALA A 256 46.42 -18.04 25.97
C ALA A 256 47.90 -17.89 25.59
N SER A 257 48.22 -17.80 24.29
CA SER A 257 49.58 -17.63 23.79
C SER A 257 50.12 -16.22 24.03
N VAL A 258 51.45 -16.08 23.99
CA VAL A 258 52.16 -14.80 24.17
C VAL A 258 52.17 -13.96 22.87
N LYS A 259 51.49 -14.43 21.82
CA LYS A 259 51.38 -13.74 20.54
C LYS A 259 50.62 -12.42 20.69
N SER A 260 51.04 -11.40 19.94
CA SER A 260 50.39 -10.09 19.96
C SER A 260 49.01 -10.14 19.29
N GLY A 261 48.11 -9.21 19.63
CA GLY A 261 46.74 -9.20 19.09
C GLY A 261 46.68 -9.15 17.56
N ASP A 262 47.62 -8.44 16.94
CA ASP A 262 47.72 -8.34 15.47
C ASP A 262 48.19 -9.65 14.83
N GLU A 263 49.00 -10.45 15.53
CA GLU A 263 49.42 -11.78 15.07
C GLU A 263 48.28 -12.80 15.21
N LEU A 264 47.53 -12.73 16.32
CA LEU A 264 46.38 -13.61 16.58
C LEU A 264 45.24 -13.37 15.60
N GLN A 265 44.96 -12.11 15.24
CA GLN A 265 43.87 -11.77 14.32
C GLN A 265 44.09 -12.27 12.89
N ASN A 266 45.34 -12.54 12.51
CA ASN A 266 45.66 -13.12 11.20
C ASN A 266 45.63 -14.65 11.19
N GLU A 267 45.61 -15.30 12.36
CA GLU A 267 45.70 -16.76 12.52
C GLU A 267 44.37 -17.41 12.95
N VAL A 268 43.44 -16.63 13.54
CA VAL A 268 42.07 -17.01 13.92
C VAL A 268 41.08 -16.71 12.80
#